data_AF-A0A1G0P4N2-F1
#
_entry.id   AF-A0A1G0P4N2-F1
#
_cell.length_a   1.000
_cell.length_b   1.000
_cell.length_c   1.000
_cell.angle_alpha   90.00
_cell.angle_beta   90.00
_cell.angle_gamma   90.00
#
_symmetry.space_group_name_H-M   'P 1'
#
loop_
_entity.id
_entity.type
_entity.pdbx_description
1 polymer ?
#
loop_
_entity_poly.entity_id
_entity_poly.type
_entity_poly.pdbx_seq_one_letter_code
_entity_poly.pdbx_strand_id
1 'polypeptide(L)'
;MNSVNGGPYGDAIIQELIPEIERRFRVIKQSWARWLSGGSTGGWEALALQIFYPDFFGGTWAYCPDPVTFSNVEGVNFYQDQNAFYKQRGWYRVPTPNTRETNGEIRLTSEQRNRYELVKGTRGRSGEQIDIWSAVWGPLGEDGYFKPAFNKRTGEIYPDVVQYWKEHFDLLYHLQRNWATLAPKLVDKLHIYQGDMDNFYLNVAVQELETWMKTTENPHYPGYFVYGDGYGHCFSGPGGALARVRDMAEYGLRKKPEGTTTPWWRY
;
A
#
# COMPACT_ATOMS: atom_id res chain seq x y z
N MET A 1 7.06 -4.30 -6.51
CA MET A 1 7.07 -3.30 -7.61
C MET A 1 8.49 -3.05 -8.09
N ASN A 2 8.68 -2.50 -9.28
CA ASN A 2 10.02 -2.10 -9.74
C ASN A 2 10.39 -0.76 -9.12
N SER A 3 11.47 -0.73 -8.35
CA SER A 3 12.04 0.49 -7.77
C SER A 3 13.47 0.64 -8.23
N VAL A 4 13.90 1.88 -8.47
CA VAL A 4 15.28 2.17 -8.88
C VAL A 4 16.29 1.83 -7.78
N ASN A 5 15.90 1.91 -6.50
CA ASN A 5 16.78 1.55 -5.37
C ASN A 5 16.56 0.11 -4.90
N GLY A 6 15.35 -0.43 -5.06
CA GLY A 6 15.00 -1.80 -4.65
C GLY A 6 15.24 -2.87 -5.70
N GLY A 7 15.37 -2.50 -6.98
CA GLY A 7 15.43 -3.43 -8.10
C GLY A 7 14.06 -3.78 -8.68
N PRO A 8 14.03 -4.56 -9.78
CA PRO A 8 12.83 -4.83 -10.57
C PRO A 8 12.01 -5.99 -9.99
N TYR A 9 11.63 -5.91 -8.70
CA TYR A 9 10.89 -7.00 -8.04
C TYR A 9 9.52 -7.27 -8.66
N GLY A 10 8.88 -6.28 -9.30
CA GLY A 10 7.65 -6.51 -10.05
C GLY A 10 7.87 -7.47 -11.22
N ASP A 11 8.92 -7.22 -12.01
CA ASP A 11 9.29 -8.10 -13.11
C ASP A 11 9.76 -9.46 -12.62
N ALA A 12 10.59 -9.51 -11.58
CA ALA A 12 11.05 -10.78 -11.01
C ALA A 12 9.86 -11.65 -10.54
N ILE A 13 8.85 -11.06 -9.91
CA ILE A 13 7.64 -11.79 -9.48
C ILE A 13 6.87 -12.33 -10.69
N ILE A 14 6.62 -11.48 -11.69
CA ILE A 14 5.68 -11.77 -12.79
C ILE A 14 6.31 -12.60 -13.91
N GLN A 15 7.58 -12.35 -14.20
CA GLN A 15 8.30 -12.92 -15.35
C GLN A 15 9.20 -14.10 -14.96
N GLU A 16 9.57 -14.24 -13.69
CA GLU A 16 10.47 -15.30 -13.22
C GLU A 16 9.80 -16.22 -12.20
N LEU A 17 9.40 -15.69 -11.04
CA LEU A 17 8.92 -16.49 -9.92
C LEU A 17 7.60 -17.20 -10.22
N ILE A 18 6.56 -16.47 -10.64
CA ILE A 18 5.26 -17.06 -10.93
C ILE A 18 5.36 -18.07 -12.08
N PRO A 19 6.00 -17.76 -13.22
CA PRO A 19 6.20 -18.75 -14.29
C PRO A 19 6.90 -20.03 -13.83
N GLU A 20 7.89 -19.93 -12.94
CA GLU A 20 8.58 -21.11 -12.41
C GLU A 20 7.67 -21.94 -11.48
N ILE A 21 6.86 -21.30 -10.64
CA ILE A 21 5.82 -21.98 -9.85
C ILE A 21 4.83 -22.67 -10.79
N GLU A 22 4.35 -21.97 -11.81
CA GLU A 22 3.41 -22.50 -12.79
C GLU A 22 3.98 -23.64 -13.64
N ARG A 23 5.30 -23.74 -13.77
CA ARG A 23 5.99 -24.85 -14.43
C ARG A 23 6.10 -26.08 -13.53
N ARG A 24 6.36 -25.89 -12.24
CA ARG A 24 6.60 -26.99 -11.28
C ARG A 24 5.33 -27.57 -10.69
N PHE A 25 4.29 -26.76 -10.52
CA PHE A 25 3.09 -27.13 -9.77
C PHE A 25 1.84 -27.11 -10.65
N ARG A 26 0.85 -27.91 -10.27
CA ARG A 26 -0.46 -27.94 -10.92
C ARG A 26 -1.30 -26.75 -10.48
N VAL A 27 -1.15 -25.64 -11.19
CA VAL A 27 -1.87 -24.38 -10.95
C VAL A 27 -2.62 -23.94 -12.20
N ILE A 28 -3.63 -23.10 -12.02
CA ILE A 28 -4.40 -22.53 -13.12
C ILE A 28 -3.72 -21.23 -13.56
N LYS A 29 -3.15 -21.24 -14.76
CA LYS A 29 -2.36 -20.13 -15.33
C LYS A 29 -3.23 -19.02 -15.93
N GLN A 30 -4.30 -18.66 -15.23
CA GLN A 30 -5.29 -17.69 -15.70
C GLN A 30 -5.50 -16.62 -14.63
N SER A 31 -5.71 -15.37 -15.06
CA SER A 31 -5.81 -14.20 -14.19
C SER A 31 -6.78 -14.40 -13.03
N TRP A 32 -8.00 -14.88 -13.31
CA TRP A 32 -9.04 -15.11 -12.29
C TRP A 32 -8.64 -16.09 -11.17
N ALA A 33 -7.61 -16.91 -11.37
CA ALA A 33 -7.10 -17.88 -10.40
C ALA A 33 -5.80 -17.45 -9.70
N ARG A 34 -5.33 -16.22 -9.96
CA ARG A 34 -4.18 -15.62 -9.26
C ARG A 34 -4.67 -14.54 -8.30
N TRP A 35 -4.55 -14.78 -7.00
CA TRP A 35 -5.00 -13.84 -5.97
C TRP A 35 -3.85 -13.35 -5.12
N LEU A 36 -3.97 -12.13 -4.65
CA LEU A 36 -3.00 -11.47 -3.78
C LEU A 36 -3.62 -11.27 -2.39
N SER A 37 -2.80 -11.42 -1.35
CA SER A 37 -3.18 -10.98 -0.01
C SER A 37 -1.93 -10.58 0.77
N GLY A 38 -2.05 -9.54 1.59
CA GLY A 38 -0.95 -9.04 2.38
C GLY A 38 -1.40 -7.99 3.39
N GLY A 39 -0.63 -7.88 4.47
CA GLY A 39 -0.84 -6.92 5.55
C GLY A 39 0.26 -5.88 5.58
N SER A 40 -0.02 -4.67 6.07
CA SER A 40 1.01 -3.64 6.27
C SER A 40 1.72 -3.33 4.93
N THR A 41 3.05 -3.36 4.87
CA THR A 41 3.81 -3.27 3.61
C THR A 41 3.34 -4.26 2.55
N GLY A 42 3.09 -5.52 2.93
CA GLY A 42 2.54 -6.52 2.01
C GLY A 42 1.12 -6.18 1.52
N GLY A 43 0.35 -5.42 2.30
CA GLY A 43 -0.97 -4.92 1.89
C GLY A 43 -0.86 -3.87 0.79
N TRP A 44 0.08 -2.93 0.92
CA TRP A 44 0.38 -1.97 -0.13
C TRP A 44 0.93 -2.67 -1.38
N GLU A 45 1.84 -3.63 -1.23
CA GLU A 45 2.37 -4.41 -2.35
C GLU A 45 1.28 -5.21 -3.07
N ALA A 46 0.36 -5.82 -2.33
CA ALA A 46 -0.78 -6.55 -2.90
C ALA A 46 -1.74 -5.63 -3.66
N LEU A 47 -1.95 -4.39 -3.20
CA LEU A 47 -2.71 -3.39 -3.95
C LEU A 47 -1.96 -2.92 -5.18
N ALA A 48 -0.68 -2.56 -5.03
CA ALA A 48 0.16 -2.09 -6.12
C ALA A 48 0.25 -3.12 -7.25
N LEU A 49 0.52 -4.39 -6.94
CA LEU A 49 0.57 -5.46 -7.94
C LEU A 49 -0.77 -5.62 -8.67
N GLN A 50 -1.90 -5.55 -7.96
CA GLN A 50 -3.22 -5.63 -8.60
C GLN A 50 -3.51 -4.41 -9.48
N ILE A 51 -3.12 -3.21 -9.06
CA ILE A 51 -3.38 -1.96 -9.78
C ILE A 51 -2.50 -1.83 -11.02
N PHE A 52 -1.20 -2.16 -10.89
CA PHE A 52 -0.23 -2.01 -11.98
C PHE A 52 -0.24 -3.18 -12.96
N TYR A 53 -0.70 -4.37 -12.54
CA TYR A 53 -0.82 -5.56 -13.40
C TYR A 53 -2.25 -6.13 -13.36
N PRO A 54 -3.26 -5.33 -13.72
CA PRO A 54 -4.66 -5.65 -13.47
C PRO A 54 -5.17 -6.81 -14.33
N ASP A 55 -4.50 -7.10 -15.45
CA ASP A 55 -4.80 -8.24 -16.31
C ASP A 55 -4.15 -9.54 -15.81
N PHE A 56 -3.08 -9.44 -15.02
CA PHE A 56 -2.33 -10.61 -14.55
C PHE A 56 -2.94 -11.26 -13.29
N PHE A 57 -3.47 -10.41 -12.38
CA PHE A 57 -4.10 -10.83 -11.13
C PHE A 57 -5.62 -10.66 -11.16
N GLY A 58 -6.32 -11.63 -10.56
CA GLY A 58 -7.76 -11.75 -10.56
C GLY A 58 -8.46 -11.10 -9.37
N GLY A 59 -7.73 -10.76 -8.32
CA GLY A 59 -8.26 -10.12 -7.11
C GLY A 59 -7.19 -9.95 -6.03
N THR A 60 -7.38 -8.97 -5.15
CA THR A 60 -6.50 -8.68 -4.02
C THR A 60 -7.28 -8.46 -2.74
N TRP A 61 -6.71 -8.94 -1.64
CA TRP A 61 -7.21 -8.80 -0.27
C TRP A 61 -6.12 -8.20 0.62
N ALA A 62 -6.05 -6.88 0.60
CA ALA A 62 -5.10 -6.10 1.36
C ALA A 62 -5.69 -5.72 2.72
N TYR A 63 -4.86 -5.75 3.76
CA TYR A 63 -5.27 -5.31 5.08
C TYR A 63 -4.23 -4.38 5.70
N CYS A 64 -4.71 -3.36 6.42
CA CYS A 64 -3.92 -2.31 7.04
C CYS A 64 -2.71 -1.83 6.18
N PRO A 65 -2.91 -1.53 4.89
CA PRO A 65 -1.78 -1.30 3.98
C PRO A 65 -0.94 -0.10 4.38
N ASP A 66 0.35 -0.10 4.01
CA ASP A 66 1.16 1.12 3.96
C ASP A 66 0.45 2.21 3.12
N PRO A 67 0.84 3.49 3.21
CA PRO A 67 0.10 4.61 2.64
C PRO A 67 -0.24 4.42 1.15
N VAL A 68 -1.53 4.33 0.85
CA VAL A 68 -2.04 4.25 -0.54
C VAL A 68 -2.02 5.61 -1.26
N THR A 69 -1.82 6.68 -0.50
CA THR A 69 -1.57 8.05 -0.97
C THR A 69 -0.57 8.71 -0.03
N PHE A 70 0.28 9.61 -0.54
CA PHE A 70 1.25 10.34 0.29
C PHE A 70 0.69 11.61 0.93
N SER A 71 -0.63 11.83 0.84
CA SER A 71 -1.35 12.83 1.65
C SER A 71 -1.35 12.50 3.15
N ASN A 72 -1.08 11.25 3.51
CA ASN A 72 -0.79 10.84 4.88
C ASN A 72 0.14 9.64 4.94
N VAL A 73 1.41 9.88 5.26
CA VAL A 73 2.41 8.88 5.59
C VAL A 73 2.69 8.98 7.09
N GLU A 74 1.97 8.18 7.85
CA GLU A 74 2.06 8.12 9.31
C GLU A 74 2.02 9.48 10.00
N GLY A 75 1.00 10.27 9.67
CA GLY A 75 0.75 11.60 10.20
C GLY A 75 1.38 12.74 9.40
N VAL A 76 2.33 12.46 8.49
CA VAL A 76 2.96 13.45 7.61
C VAL A 76 2.16 13.57 6.32
N ASN A 77 1.69 14.77 5.98
CA ASN A 77 1.11 15.05 4.67
C ASN A 77 2.20 15.60 3.76
N PHE A 78 2.81 14.75 2.95
CA PHE A 78 3.94 15.16 2.10
C PHE A 78 3.57 16.19 1.03
N TYR A 79 2.29 16.35 0.72
CA TYR A 79 1.81 17.34 -0.26
C TYR A 79 1.59 18.73 0.31
N GLN A 80 1.40 18.86 1.62
CA GLN A 80 1.01 20.12 2.26
C GLN A 80 1.96 20.57 3.36
N ASP A 81 2.56 19.63 4.08
CA ASP A 81 3.49 19.97 5.14
C ASP A 81 4.82 20.48 4.55
N GLN A 82 5.40 21.46 5.23
CA GLN A 82 6.77 21.90 4.95
C GLN A 82 7.80 21.11 5.76
N ASN A 83 7.37 20.43 6.82
CA ASN A 83 8.24 19.72 7.73
C ASN A 83 7.56 18.43 8.25
N ALA A 84 8.27 17.30 8.21
CA ALA A 84 7.78 16.00 8.65
C ALA A 84 7.66 15.88 10.19
N PHE A 85 8.36 16.72 10.96
CA PHE A 85 8.41 16.62 12.43
C PHE A 85 7.33 17.45 13.11
N TYR A 86 6.84 18.51 12.47
CA TYR A 86 5.80 19.37 13.03
C TYR A 86 4.89 19.97 11.97
N LYS A 87 3.65 20.24 12.36
CA LYS A 87 2.71 21.09 11.61
C LYS A 87 2.94 22.55 11.98
N GLN A 88 3.19 23.41 11.00
CA GLN A 88 3.24 24.86 11.21
C GLN A 88 1.80 25.41 11.26
N ARG A 89 1.45 26.08 12.37
CA ARG A 89 0.11 26.66 12.60
C ARG A 89 0.27 28.14 12.99
N GLY A 90 0.22 29.02 12.01
CA GLY A 90 0.46 30.46 12.24
C GLY A 90 1.80 30.69 12.95
N TRP A 91 1.76 31.14 14.20
CA TRP A 91 2.94 31.45 15.00
C TRP A 91 3.50 30.27 15.82
N TYR A 92 2.81 29.13 15.91
CA TYR A 92 3.26 27.98 16.71
C TYR A 92 3.43 26.70 15.90
N ARG A 93 4.09 25.71 16.50
CA ARG A 93 4.37 24.40 15.91
C ARG A 93 3.73 23.32 16.76
N VAL A 94 3.14 22.33 16.09
CA VAL A 94 2.57 21.13 16.73
C VAL A 94 3.38 19.93 16.28
N PRO A 95 3.99 19.15 17.20
CA PRO A 95 4.68 17.92 16.83
C PRO A 95 3.76 16.98 16.04
N THR A 96 4.28 16.39 14.97
CA THR A 96 3.52 15.45 14.15
C THR A 96 3.48 14.10 14.87
N PRO A 97 2.31 13.63 15.34
CA PRO A 97 2.19 12.28 15.89
C PRO A 97 2.38 11.28 14.76
N ASN A 98 3.08 10.17 15.05
CA ASN A 98 3.37 9.13 14.06
C ASN A 98 2.83 7.77 14.51
N THR A 99 2.88 7.49 15.81
CA THR A 99 2.35 6.24 16.36
C THR A 99 1.44 6.49 17.55
N ARG A 100 0.32 5.77 17.59
CA ARG A 100 -0.66 5.80 18.67
C ARG A 100 -1.07 4.39 19.10
N GLU A 101 -1.61 4.27 20.29
CA GLU A 101 -2.38 3.11 20.74
C GLU A 101 -3.85 3.23 20.30
N THR A 102 -4.60 2.13 20.37
CA THR A 102 -6.01 2.09 19.91
C THR A 102 -6.96 2.92 20.78
N ASN A 103 -6.52 3.33 21.98
CA ASN A 103 -7.24 4.29 22.83
C ASN A 103 -6.92 5.77 22.46
N GLY A 104 -6.07 6.01 21.46
CA GLY A 104 -5.64 7.33 21.01
C GLY A 104 -4.40 7.90 21.71
N GLU A 105 -3.83 7.19 22.69
CA GLU A 105 -2.60 7.62 23.36
C GLU A 105 -1.43 7.69 22.37
N ILE A 106 -0.71 8.81 22.34
CA ILE A 106 0.43 9.00 21.44
C ILE A 106 1.66 8.30 22.01
N ARG A 107 2.23 7.37 21.24
CA ARG A 107 3.46 6.64 21.61
C ARG A 107 4.71 7.34 21.10
N LEU A 108 4.71 7.78 19.84
CA LEU A 108 5.87 8.39 19.19
C LEU A 108 5.45 9.53 18.27
N THR A 109 6.26 10.59 18.26
CA THR A 109 6.25 11.60 17.20
C THR A 109 7.07 11.12 16.00
N SER A 110 6.80 11.72 14.83
CA SER A 110 7.57 11.49 13.60
C SER A 110 9.07 11.73 13.82
N GLU A 111 9.43 12.79 14.54
CA GLU A 111 10.82 13.08 14.88
C GLU A 111 11.47 11.99 15.72
N GLN A 112 10.79 11.50 16.76
CA GLN A 112 11.33 10.45 17.64
C GLN A 112 11.57 9.15 16.87
N ARG A 113 10.61 8.72 16.04
CA ARG A 113 10.77 7.53 15.18
C ARG A 113 11.90 7.69 14.18
N ASN A 114 11.97 8.83 13.52
CA ASN A 114 13.04 9.10 12.56
C ASN A 114 14.43 9.14 13.24
N ARG A 115 14.54 9.72 14.44
CA ARG A 115 15.79 9.71 15.23
C ARG A 115 16.21 8.29 15.60
N TYR A 116 15.27 7.42 15.95
CA TYR A 116 15.55 6.00 16.18
C TYR A 116 16.17 5.34 14.94
N GLU A 117 15.58 5.55 13.76
CA GLU A 117 16.13 5.01 12.50
C GLU A 117 17.52 5.55 12.16
N LEU A 118 17.76 6.84 12.39
CA LEU A 118 19.06 7.48 12.16
C LEU A 118 20.19 6.84 12.97
N VAL A 119 19.89 6.30 14.15
CA VAL A 119 20.88 5.60 15.00
C VAL A 119 21.13 4.19 14.49
N LYS A 120 20.14 3.53 13.88
CA LYS A 120 20.28 2.15 13.40
C LYS A 120 21.17 2.01 12.17
N GLY A 121 21.20 3.01 11.28
CA GLY A 121 21.92 2.90 10.04
C GLY A 121 22.20 4.24 9.36
N THR A 122 23.34 4.30 8.67
CA THR A 122 23.71 5.46 7.84
C THR A 122 23.26 5.28 6.40
N ARG A 123 23.01 6.39 5.71
CA ARG A 123 22.63 6.42 4.28
C ARG A 123 21.43 5.53 3.96
N GLY A 124 20.37 5.64 4.76
CA GLY A 124 19.13 4.98 4.41
C GLY A 124 19.07 3.47 4.67
N ARG A 125 19.90 2.98 5.60
CA ARG A 125 20.05 1.54 5.87
C ARG A 125 19.64 1.17 7.29
N SER A 126 18.66 1.88 7.86
CA SER A 126 18.13 1.57 9.19
C SER A 126 17.47 0.18 9.28
N GLY A 127 17.03 -0.35 8.13
CA GLY A 127 16.20 -1.56 8.04
C GLY A 127 14.78 -1.36 8.55
N GLU A 128 14.32 -0.10 8.62
CA GLU A 128 13.01 0.30 9.15
C GLU A 128 12.19 1.07 8.09
N GLN A 129 10.93 1.39 8.43
CA GLN A 129 9.93 1.87 7.47
C GLN A 129 10.30 3.18 6.75
N ILE A 130 10.83 4.19 7.43
CA ILE A 130 11.10 5.49 6.78
C ILE A 130 12.18 5.34 5.69
N ASP A 131 13.22 4.57 5.99
CA ASP A 131 14.29 4.31 5.02
C ASP A 131 13.83 3.40 3.87
N ILE A 132 13.12 2.29 4.15
CA ILE A 132 12.68 1.39 3.07
C ILE A 132 11.63 2.06 2.19
N TRP A 133 10.72 2.86 2.74
CA TRP A 133 9.77 3.66 1.96
C TRP A 133 10.48 4.68 1.08
N SER A 134 11.49 5.36 1.63
CA SER A 134 12.29 6.30 0.84
C SER A 134 13.10 5.60 -0.25
N ALA A 135 13.58 4.39 -0.01
CA ALA A 135 14.24 3.58 -1.03
C ALA A 135 13.25 3.14 -2.12
N VAL A 136 12.11 2.57 -1.72
CA VAL A 136 11.13 2.03 -2.67
C VAL A 136 10.54 3.14 -3.53
N TRP A 137 10.11 4.25 -2.92
CA TRP A 137 9.38 5.31 -3.61
C TRP A 137 10.26 6.44 -4.15
N GLY A 138 11.47 6.59 -3.64
CA GLY A 138 12.37 7.69 -3.99
C GLY A 138 13.21 7.45 -5.24
N PRO A 139 13.76 8.52 -5.83
CA PRO A 139 14.76 8.43 -6.88
C PRO A 139 16.14 8.06 -6.30
N LEU A 140 17.09 7.72 -7.17
CA LEU A 140 18.51 7.65 -6.82
C LEU A 140 19.06 9.05 -6.58
N GLY A 141 19.87 9.20 -5.54
CA GLY A 141 20.73 10.35 -5.29
C GLY A 141 22.05 10.24 -6.04
N GLU A 142 22.79 11.36 -6.08
CA GLU A 142 24.09 11.46 -6.75
C GLU A 142 25.16 10.52 -6.16
N ASP A 143 25.00 10.12 -4.89
CA ASP A 143 25.92 9.22 -4.20
C ASP A 143 25.57 7.73 -4.38
N GLY A 144 24.57 7.42 -5.20
CA GLY A 144 24.09 6.07 -5.49
C GLY A 144 23.16 5.47 -4.42
N TYR A 145 22.83 6.21 -3.36
CA TYR A 145 21.80 5.83 -2.38
C TYR A 145 20.47 6.50 -2.75
N PHE A 146 19.37 6.10 -2.11
CA PHE A 146 18.09 6.80 -2.35
C PHE A 146 18.18 8.25 -1.89
N LYS A 147 17.44 9.13 -2.57
CA LYS A 147 17.22 10.51 -2.12
C LYS A 147 16.03 10.53 -1.14
N PRO A 148 16.21 10.91 0.14
CA PRO A 148 15.11 10.90 1.13
C PRO A 148 14.04 11.94 0.76
N ALA A 149 12.78 11.74 1.16
CA ALA A 149 11.72 12.74 0.95
C ALA A 149 11.81 13.95 1.89
N PHE A 150 12.61 13.87 2.95
CA PHE A 150 12.85 14.97 3.86
C PHE A 150 14.24 14.87 4.50
N ASN A 151 14.73 16.00 5.01
CA ASN A 151 15.95 16.04 5.79
C ASN A 151 15.75 15.29 7.11
N LYS A 152 16.35 14.11 7.25
CA LYS A 152 16.21 13.30 8.47
C LYS A 152 16.69 14.01 9.75
N ARG A 153 17.44 15.12 9.70
CA ARG A 153 17.86 15.87 10.90
C ARG A 153 16.95 17.04 11.23
N THR A 154 16.41 17.73 10.22
CA THR A 154 15.62 18.96 10.43
C THR A 154 14.12 18.76 10.21
N GLY A 155 13.73 17.68 9.53
CA GLY A 155 12.36 17.39 9.13
C GLY A 155 11.93 18.09 7.85
N GLU A 156 12.75 18.98 7.27
CA GLU A 156 12.41 19.75 6.07
C GLU A 156 12.09 18.83 4.88
N ILE A 157 10.89 18.94 4.33
CA ILE A 157 10.44 18.10 3.21
C ILE A 157 11.05 18.61 1.91
N TYR A 158 11.49 17.69 1.04
CA TYR A 158 12.02 17.98 -0.28
C TYR A 158 10.92 17.78 -1.34
N PRO A 159 10.31 18.87 -1.87
CA PRO A 159 9.12 18.76 -2.70
C PRO A 159 9.37 18.05 -4.04
N ASP A 160 10.57 18.16 -4.59
CA ASP A 160 10.96 17.49 -5.83
C ASP A 160 10.99 15.96 -5.67
N VAL A 161 11.45 15.47 -4.51
CA VAL A 161 11.45 14.04 -4.19
C VAL A 161 10.03 13.55 -3.95
N VAL A 162 9.21 14.31 -3.24
CA VAL A 162 7.79 13.98 -3.02
C VAL A 162 7.03 13.93 -4.35
N GLN A 163 7.32 14.84 -5.27
CA GLN A 163 6.71 14.82 -6.60
C GLN A 163 7.07 13.53 -7.35
N TYR A 164 8.33 13.09 -7.26
CA TYR A 164 8.73 11.79 -7.80
C TYR A 164 7.95 10.63 -7.14
N TRP A 165 7.81 10.61 -5.81
CA TRP A 165 7.01 9.59 -5.14
C TRP A 165 5.60 9.55 -5.71
N LYS A 166 4.93 10.71 -5.78
CA LYS A 166 3.57 10.86 -6.31
C LYS A 166 3.42 10.31 -7.72
N GLU A 167 4.33 10.68 -8.62
CA GLU A 167 4.24 10.29 -10.04
C GLU A 167 4.44 8.79 -10.26
N HIS A 168 5.20 8.13 -9.38
CA HIS A 168 5.63 6.74 -9.58
C HIS A 168 4.93 5.71 -8.70
N PHE A 169 4.50 6.08 -7.47
CA PHE A 169 4.10 5.11 -6.45
C PHE A 169 2.83 5.46 -5.66
N ASP A 170 2.26 6.65 -5.83
CA ASP A 170 0.99 6.99 -5.19
C ASP A 170 -0.16 6.25 -5.91
N LEU A 171 -0.76 5.28 -5.23
CA LEU A 171 -1.78 4.40 -5.82
C LEU A 171 -3.07 5.17 -6.10
N LEU A 172 -3.50 6.05 -5.20
CA LEU A 172 -4.69 6.88 -5.40
C LEU A 172 -4.49 7.82 -6.60
N TYR A 173 -3.36 8.51 -6.68
CA TYR A 173 -3.04 9.39 -7.78
C TYR A 173 -2.96 8.64 -9.12
N HIS A 174 -2.36 7.45 -9.13
CA HIS A 174 -2.32 6.58 -10.31
C HIS A 174 -3.73 6.18 -10.76
N LEU A 175 -4.59 5.76 -9.84
CA LEU A 175 -5.98 5.42 -10.13
C LEU A 175 -6.75 6.63 -10.67
N GLN A 176 -6.62 7.81 -10.04
CA GLN A 176 -7.24 9.06 -10.48
C GLN A 176 -6.90 9.41 -11.93
N ARG A 177 -5.63 9.28 -12.31
CA ARG A 177 -5.19 9.62 -13.67
C ARG A 177 -5.61 8.61 -14.73
N ASN A 178 -5.76 7.35 -14.36
CA ASN A 178 -5.88 6.25 -15.32
C ASN A 178 -7.23 5.51 -15.22
N TRP A 179 -8.17 6.02 -14.42
CA TRP A 179 -9.41 5.33 -14.05
C TRP A 179 -10.17 4.77 -15.26
N ALA A 180 -10.40 5.57 -16.30
CA ALA A 180 -11.13 5.14 -17.49
C ALA A 180 -10.56 3.86 -18.15
N THR A 181 -9.26 3.63 -18.02
CA THR A 181 -8.58 2.44 -18.57
C THR A 181 -8.42 1.31 -17.55
N LEU A 182 -8.25 1.64 -16.28
CA LEU A 182 -8.03 0.66 -15.21
C LEU A 182 -9.33 0.08 -14.66
N ALA A 183 -10.38 0.89 -14.57
CA ALA A 183 -11.61 0.55 -13.90
C ALA A 183 -12.30 -0.71 -14.46
N PRO A 184 -12.44 -0.88 -15.79
CA PRO A 184 -12.99 -2.13 -16.34
C PRO A 184 -12.21 -3.38 -15.94
N LYS A 185 -10.93 -3.23 -15.58
CA LYS A 185 -10.03 -4.32 -15.18
C LYS A 185 -9.95 -4.53 -13.67
N LEU A 186 -10.43 -3.56 -12.87
CA LEU A 186 -10.31 -3.53 -11.42
C LEU A 186 -11.64 -3.68 -10.67
N VAL A 187 -12.78 -3.51 -11.36
CA VAL A 187 -14.10 -3.72 -10.75
C VAL A 187 -14.16 -5.11 -10.08
N ASP A 188 -14.63 -5.11 -8.84
CA ASP A 188 -14.69 -6.26 -7.92
C ASP A 188 -13.34 -6.89 -7.54
N LYS A 189 -12.19 -6.30 -7.86
CA LYS A 189 -10.88 -6.92 -7.55
C LYS A 189 -10.24 -6.39 -6.28
N LEU A 190 -10.65 -5.23 -5.77
CA LEU A 190 -10.00 -4.54 -4.66
C LEU A 190 -10.79 -4.77 -3.36
N HIS A 191 -10.26 -5.61 -2.47
CA HIS A 191 -10.82 -5.84 -1.13
C HIS A 191 -9.84 -5.31 -0.08
N ILE A 192 -10.27 -4.31 0.68
CA ILE A 192 -9.43 -3.59 1.64
C ILE A 192 -10.03 -3.67 3.04
N TYR A 193 -9.23 -4.11 4.01
CA TYR A 193 -9.59 -4.16 5.42
C TYR A 193 -8.72 -3.19 6.21
N GLN A 194 -9.30 -2.41 7.12
CA GLN A 194 -8.55 -1.38 7.84
C GLN A 194 -9.09 -1.21 9.27
N GLY A 195 -8.20 -1.14 10.27
CA GLY A 195 -8.61 -0.70 11.60
C GLY A 195 -8.81 0.81 11.59
N ASP A 196 -9.91 1.33 12.14
CA ASP A 196 -10.15 2.78 12.20
C ASP A 196 -9.32 3.48 13.29
N MET A 197 -8.81 2.71 14.25
CA MET A 197 -7.82 3.10 15.25
C MET A 197 -6.42 2.60 14.90
N ASP A 198 -6.07 2.56 13.61
CA ASP A 198 -4.74 2.16 13.14
C ASP A 198 -3.62 2.89 13.89
N ASN A 199 -2.66 2.10 14.37
CA ASN A 199 -1.59 2.59 15.22
C ASN A 199 -0.67 3.59 14.51
N PHE A 200 -0.62 3.58 13.18
CA PHE A 200 0.28 4.38 12.36
C PHE A 200 -0.47 5.39 11.50
N TYR A 201 -1.75 5.69 11.79
CA TYR A 201 -2.57 6.62 11.01
C TYR A 201 -2.76 6.24 9.52
N LEU A 202 -2.44 5.00 9.14
CA LEU A 202 -2.54 4.54 7.74
C LEU A 202 -3.99 4.48 7.25
N ASN A 203 -4.93 4.36 8.19
CA ASN A 203 -6.36 4.42 7.92
C ASN A 203 -6.79 5.72 7.22
N VAL A 204 -6.08 6.83 7.43
CA VAL A 204 -6.45 8.13 6.84
C VAL A 204 -6.28 8.10 5.31
N ALA A 205 -5.17 7.54 4.83
CA ALA A 205 -4.92 7.38 3.39
C ALA A 205 -5.94 6.42 2.74
N VAL A 206 -6.31 5.35 3.45
CA VAL A 206 -7.34 4.40 2.98
C VAL A 206 -8.72 5.04 2.91
N GLN A 207 -9.09 5.86 3.90
CA GLN A 207 -10.35 6.62 3.90
C GLN A 207 -10.42 7.62 2.75
N GLU A 208 -9.30 8.26 2.41
CA GLU A 208 -9.21 9.15 1.24
C GLU A 208 -9.41 8.38 -0.07
N LEU A 209 -8.77 7.22 -0.21
CA LEU A 209 -8.97 6.33 -1.36
C LEU A 209 -10.45 5.89 -1.48
N GLU A 210 -11.08 5.45 -0.39
CA GLU A 210 -12.50 5.07 -0.40
C GLU A 210 -13.41 6.25 -0.79
N THR A 211 -13.14 7.43 -0.22
CA THR A 211 -13.92 8.65 -0.51
C THR A 211 -13.88 8.97 -1.99
N TRP A 212 -12.70 8.88 -2.61
CA TRP A 212 -12.55 9.07 -4.05
C TRP A 212 -13.19 7.93 -4.86
N MET A 213 -13.03 6.67 -4.46
CA MET A 213 -13.63 5.52 -5.15
C MET A 213 -15.16 5.65 -5.25
N LYS A 214 -15.81 6.17 -4.21
CA LYS A 214 -17.26 6.46 -4.18
C LYS A 214 -17.70 7.50 -5.21
N THR A 215 -16.79 8.34 -5.72
CA THR A 215 -17.10 9.34 -6.75
C THR A 215 -16.74 8.88 -8.17
N THR A 216 -16.22 7.66 -8.33
CA THR A 216 -15.81 7.16 -9.64
C THR A 216 -16.99 6.98 -10.58
N GLU A 217 -16.78 7.19 -11.87
CA GLU A 217 -17.77 6.94 -12.91
C GLU A 217 -17.13 6.23 -14.10
N ASN A 218 -17.94 5.58 -14.94
CA ASN A 218 -17.54 4.98 -16.21
C ASN A 218 -16.33 4.00 -16.17
N PRO A 219 -16.46 2.81 -15.55
CA PRO A 219 -17.56 2.36 -14.69
C PRO A 219 -17.45 2.95 -13.28
N HIS A 220 -18.62 3.06 -12.61
CA HIS A 220 -18.67 3.34 -11.19
C HIS A 220 -18.25 2.08 -10.41
N TYR A 221 -17.29 2.23 -9.50
CA TYR A 221 -16.90 1.17 -8.56
C TYR A 221 -16.49 1.79 -7.22
N PRO A 222 -17.33 1.69 -6.18
CA PRO A 222 -17.03 2.28 -4.87
C PRO A 222 -15.97 1.49 -4.08
N GLY A 223 -15.49 0.35 -4.61
CA GLY A 223 -14.57 -0.54 -3.92
C GLY A 223 -15.23 -1.42 -2.86
N TYR A 224 -14.45 -2.31 -2.25
CA TYR A 224 -14.82 -3.06 -1.05
C TYR A 224 -13.91 -2.62 0.09
N PHE A 225 -14.50 -1.93 1.08
CA PHE A 225 -13.80 -1.42 2.26
C PHE A 225 -14.52 -1.91 3.51
N VAL A 226 -13.78 -2.50 4.44
CA VAL A 226 -14.30 -2.94 5.74
C VAL A 226 -13.42 -2.39 6.84
N TYR A 227 -14.03 -1.60 7.72
CA TYR A 227 -13.37 -1.05 8.89
C TYR A 227 -13.67 -1.85 10.15
N GLY A 228 -12.65 -2.10 10.94
CA GLY A 228 -12.79 -2.66 12.29
C GLY A 228 -12.89 -1.53 13.31
N ASP A 229 -14.07 -1.37 13.91
CA ASP A 229 -14.35 -0.37 14.94
C ASP A 229 -13.50 -0.60 16.20
N GLY A 230 -12.65 0.37 16.53
CA GLY A 230 -11.70 0.30 17.64
C GLY A 230 -10.52 -0.65 17.41
N TYR A 231 -10.43 -1.28 16.23
CA TYR A 231 -9.30 -2.14 15.90
C TYR A 231 -8.10 -1.33 15.42
N GLY A 232 -6.91 -1.79 15.83
CA GLY A 232 -5.64 -1.18 15.45
C GLY A 232 -5.08 -1.70 14.12
N HIS A 233 -3.77 -1.53 13.97
CA HIS A 233 -3.02 -2.08 12.85
C HIS A 233 -3.20 -3.60 12.78
N CYS A 234 -3.14 -4.16 11.57
CA CYS A 234 -3.38 -5.59 11.29
C CYS A 234 -4.83 -6.08 11.45
N PHE A 235 -5.83 -5.20 11.57
CA PHE A 235 -7.22 -5.61 11.34
C PHE A 235 -7.36 -6.19 9.93
N SER A 236 -7.69 -7.48 9.86
CA SER A 236 -7.58 -8.26 8.63
C SER A 236 -8.92 -8.78 8.11
N GLY A 237 -10.00 -8.13 8.59
CA GLY A 237 -11.39 -8.45 8.30
C GLY A 237 -12.10 -9.23 9.42
N PRO A 238 -13.45 -9.22 9.44
CA PRO A 238 -14.24 -10.01 10.37
C PRO A 238 -13.89 -11.50 10.27
N GLY A 239 -13.73 -12.18 11.40
CA GLY A 239 -13.33 -13.60 11.43
C GLY A 239 -11.86 -13.87 11.08
N GLY A 240 -11.05 -12.81 10.85
CA GLY A 240 -9.61 -12.89 10.68
C GLY A 240 -9.16 -13.63 9.41
N ALA A 241 -7.92 -14.13 9.44
CA ALA A 241 -7.27 -14.72 8.28
C ALA A 241 -8.05 -15.92 7.67
N LEU A 242 -8.66 -16.77 8.51
CA LEU A 242 -9.40 -17.92 8.02
C LEU A 242 -10.66 -17.53 7.25
N ALA A 243 -11.41 -16.53 7.74
CA ALA A 243 -12.58 -16.02 7.04
C ALA A 243 -12.18 -15.38 5.70
N ARG A 244 -11.08 -14.63 5.67
CA ARG A 244 -10.56 -14.03 4.43
C ARG A 244 -10.15 -15.09 3.40
N VAL A 245 -9.47 -16.16 3.82
CA VAL A 245 -9.12 -17.27 2.90
C VAL A 245 -10.37 -17.95 2.34
N ARG A 246 -11.45 -18.07 3.13
CA ARG A 246 -12.74 -18.59 2.62
C ARG A 246 -13.39 -17.64 1.62
N ASP A 247 -13.41 -16.34 1.90
CA ASP A 247 -13.92 -15.33 0.97
C ASP A 247 -13.13 -15.32 -0.34
N MET A 248 -11.80 -15.45 -0.29
CA MET A 248 -10.95 -15.63 -1.47
C MET A 248 -11.34 -16.87 -2.30
N ALA A 249 -11.57 -18.00 -1.64
CA ALA A 249 -12.00 -19.23 -2.32
C ALA A 249 -13.39 -19.08 -2.96
N GLU A 250 -14.35 -18.49 -2.26
CA GLU A 250 -15.69 -18.21 -2.78
C GLU A 250 -15.65 -17.22 -3.95
N TYR A 251 -14.84 -16.16 -3.85
CA TYR A 251 -14.58 -15.24 -4.94
C TYR A 251 -14.06 -15.96 -6.18
N GLY A 252 -13.10 -16.85 -5.99
CA GLY A 252 -12.56 -17.69 -7.05
C GLY A 252 -13.62 -18.53 -7.76
N LEU A 253 -14.51 -19.16 -7.00
CA LEU A 253 -15.61 -19.93 -7.56
C LEU A 253 -16.59 -19.04 -8.35
N ARG A 254 -16.86 -17.81 -7.89
CA ARG A 254 -17.71 -16.84 -8.60
C ARG A 254 -17.07 -16.32 -9.89
N LYS A 255 -15.75 -16.11 -9.91
CA LYS A 255 -15.03 -15.59 -11.10
C LYS A 255 -14.53 -16.68 -12.05
N LYS A 256 -14.67 -17.96 -11.69
CA LYS A 256 -14.34 -19.10 -12.55
C LYS A 256 -15.18 -19.08 -13.83
N PRO A 257 -14.57 -19.09 -15.03
CA PRO A 257 -15.31 -19.19 -16.28
C PRO A 257 -16.15 -20.46 -16.35
N GLU A 258 -17.34 -20.35 -16.95
CA GLU A 258 -18.22 -21.49 -17.19
C GLU A 258 -17.50 -22.57 -18.02
N GLY A 259 -17.77 -23.85 -17.73
CA GLY A 259 -17.10 -24.96 -18.41
C GLY A 259 -15.64 -25.20 -18.01
N THR A 260 -15.04 -24.36 -17.14
CA THR A 260 -13.71 -24.64 -16.58
C THR A 260 -13.75 -25.95 -15.79
N THR A 261 -13.09 -26.97 -16.32
CA THR A 261 -12.85 -28.25 -15.68
C THR A 261 -11.36 -28.38 -15.38
N THR A 262 -11.01 -28.95 -14.22
CA THR A 262 -9.63 -29.40 -14.01
C THR A 262 -9.65 -30.80 -13.40
N PRO A 263 -8.72 -31.69 -13.79
CA PRO A 263 -8.73 -33.06 -13.27
C PRO A 263 -8.32 -33.17 -11.79
N TRP A 264 -7.70 -32.12 -11.23
CA TRP A 264 -7.15 -32.12 -9.88
C TRP A 264 -7.82 -31.13 -8.91
N TRP A 265 -8.76 -30.31 -9.38
CA TRP A 265 -9.60 -29.43 -8.55
C TRP A 265 -11.04 -29.88 -8.71
N ARG A 266 -11.48 -30.78 -7.82
CA ARG A 266 -12.89 -31.21 -7.67
C ARG A 266 -13.33 -30.80 -6.26
N TYR A 267 -14.44 -30.07 -6.17
CA TYR A 267 -15.10 -29.71 -4.92
C TYR A 267 -16.39 -30.54 -4.80
#